data_AF-A0A4Y8QYU4-F1
#
_entry.id   AF-A0A4Y8QYU4-F1
#
_cell.length_a   1.000
_cell.length_b   1.000
_cell.length_c   1.000
_cell.angle_alpha   90.00
_cell.angle_beta   90.00
_cell.angle_gamma   90.00
#
_symmetry.space_group_name_H-M   'P 1'
#
loop_
_entity.id
_entity.type
_entity.pdbx_description
1 polymer ?
#
loop_
_entity_poly.entity_id
_entity_poly.type
_entity_poly.pdbx_seq_one_letter_code
_entity_poly.pdbx_strand_id
1 'polypeptide(L)'
;MPATSRSSPAPSASPTTSSPRSGSTTPGRTVPAASDPRPQPSSRPQGDVHRLRGIPGGYDIDRLPISVPRADGELLESWLHRTAYRYGLHPRAMLKELGVDVGPQRLLRLQETLNGTAAARVADRLGLEAGSLTERSPLSQALFTARTRWRTEFRGMQARAPMRGSRWCPRCLAETGMWQEIWADPLYVYCDTHFVHLLTQCPTCHAVPYATTAWATSLEDRDACPTFVDDDAAGARYRRRCGTRFDRVDAPRARDLAVGAAA
;
A
#
# COMPACT_ATOMS: atom_id res chain seq x y z
N MET A 1 58.14 6.75 -35.22
CA MET A 1 57.32 7.25 -36.34
C MET A 1 55.85 6.89 -36.07
N PRO A 2 54.90 7.76 -36.41
CA PRO A 2 54.18 8.54 -35.40
C PRO A 2 52.76 8.06 -35.07
N ALA A 3 52.30 8.56 -33.92
CA ALA A 3 50.96 8.53 -33.38
C ALA A 3 49.93 9.22 -34.30
N THR A 4 48.70 8.69 -34.32
CA THR A 4 47.54 9.37 -34.92
C THR A 4 46.56 9.77 -33.83
N SER A 5 46.62 11.05 -33.47
CA SER A 5 45.58 11.77 -32.75
C SER A 5 44.39 12.02 -33.68
N ARG A 6 43.17 11.75 -33.21
CA ARG A 6 41.94 12.27 -33.84
C ARG A 6 41.31 13.31 -32.92
N SER A 7 41.27 14.53 -33.43
CA SER A 7 40.65 15.71 -32.85
C SER A 7 39.13 15.68 -33.00
N SER A 8 38.43 16.07 -31.93
CA SER A 8 37.02 16.45 -31.94
C SER A 8 36.81 17.81 -32.62
N PRO A 9 35.70 18.01 -33.35
CA PRO A 9 35.18 19.35 -33.63
C PRO A 9 34.01 19.69 -32.70
N ALA A 10 34.02 20.92 -32.20
CA ALA A 10 32.95 21.57 -31.45
C ALA A 10 31.71 21.85 -32.33
N PRO A 11 30.49 21.88 -31.77
CA PRO A 11 29.33 22.40 -32.49
C PRO A 11 29.22 23.92 -32.40
N SER A 12 29.04 24.51 -33.58
CA SER A 12 28.81 25.92 -33.87
C SER A 12 27.55 26.49 -33.22
N ALA A 13 27.69 27.72 -32.72
CA ALA A 13 26.60 28.60 -32.32
C ALA A 13 26.07 29.39 -33.52
N SER A 14 24.75 29.61 -33.57
CA SER A 14 23.99 30.80 -34.05
C SER A 14 22.55 30.39 -34.45
N PRO A 15 21.56 31.29 -34.58
CA PRO A 15 21.51 32.71 -34.22
C PRO A 15 20.29 33.11 -33.34
N THR A 16 20.47 34.25 -32.68
CA THR A 16 19.45 35.10 -32.06
C THR A 16 18.37 35.51 -33.06
N THR A 17 17.10 35.28 -32.72
CA THR A 17 15.96 35.91 -33.38
C THR A 17 15.17 36.72 -32.35
N SER A 18 15.20 38.03 -32.56
CA SER A 18 14.47 39.05 -31.82
C SER A 18 13.16 39.35 -32.53
N SER A 19 12.03 39.33 -31.82
CA SER A 19 10.76 40.02 -32.13
C SER A 19 9.72 39.73 -31.02
N PRO A 20 8.64 40.51 -30.89
CA PRO A 20 8.60 41.88 -30.43
C PRO A 20 7.86 41.99 -29.07
N ARG A 21 8.01 43.15 -28.41
CA ARG A 21 7.29 43.54 -27.19
C ARG A 21 5.78 43.40 -27.38
N SER A 22 5.17 42.44 -26.69
CA SER A 22 3.73 42.39 -26.48
C SER A 22 3.38 43.12 -25.19
N GLY A 23 2.34 43.96 -25.29
CA GLY A 23 1.95 44.95 -24.29
C GLY A 23 1.65 44.36 -22.92
N SER A 24 2.24 45.00 -21.91
CA SER A 24 1.82 44.90 -20.53
C SER A 24 0.46 45.61 -20.38
N THR A 25 -0.61 44.84 -20.24
CA THR A 25 -1.88 45.33 -19.69
C THR A 25 -1.96 44.85 -18.26
N THR A 26 -1.33 45.60 -17.36
CA THR A 26 -1.53 45.48 -15.91
C THR A 26 -3.00 45.74 -15.60
N PRO A 27 -3.76 44.78 -15.05
CA PRO A 27 -5.06 45.10 -14.47
C PRO A 27 -4.82 45.96 -13.24
N GLY A 28 -5.55 47.08 -13.15
CA GLY A 28 -5.47 48.02 -12.04
C GLY A 28 -5.55 47.32 -10.70
N ARG A 29 -4.64 47.73 -9.80
CA ARG A 29 -4.61 47.38 -8.39
C ARG A 29 -5.93 47.80 -7.74
N THR A 30 -6.88 46.89 -7.63
CA THR A 30 -8.08 47.08 -6.80
C THR A 30 -7.61 47.15 -5.34
N VAL A 31 -7.75 48.32 -4.74
CA VAL A 31 -7.56 48.50 -3.30
C VAL A 31 -8.70 47.73 -2.61
N PRO A 32 -8.43 46.75 -1.74
CA PRO A 32 -9.49 46.15 -0.95
C PRO A 32 -10.05 47.22 0.00
N ALA A 33 -11.37 47.38 -0.01
CA ALA A 33 -12.09 48.18 0.97
C ALA A 33 -11.68 47.71 2.38
N ALA A 34 -11.44 48.66 3.29
CA ALA A 34 -11.12 48.37 4.68
C ALA A 34 -12.24 47.52 5.29
N SER A 35 -11.90 46.29 5.68
CA SER A 35 -12.81 45.43 6.43
C SER A 35 -13.05 46.04 7.81
N ASP A 36 -14.31 46.16 8.20
CA ASP A 36 -14.68 46.46 9.58
C ASP A 36 -14.00 45.47 10.56
N PRO A 37 -13.64 45.92 11.78
CA PRO A 37 -13.04 45.05 12.76
C PRO A 37 -13.98 43.87 13.06
N ARG A 38 -13.45 42.67 12.81
CA ARG A 38 -14.12 41.38 13.05
C ARG A 38 -14.61 41.35 14.50
N PRO A 39 -15.90 41.10 14.78
CA PRO A 39 -16.36 40.93 16.15
C PRO A 39 -15.57 39.77 16.77
N GLN A 40 -14.98 40.02 17.94
CA GLN A 40 -14.22 39.01 18.67
C GLN A 40 -15.12 37.79 18.93
N PRO A 41 -14.60 36.56 18.80
CA PRO A 41 -15.37 35.39 19.17
C PRO A 41 -15.62 35.46 20.67
N SER A 42 -16.85 35.80 21.05
CA SER A 42 -17.34 35.63 22.41
C SER A 42 -17.09 34.17 22.82
N SER A 43 -16.43 34.00 23.94
CA SER A 43 -16.15 32.74 24.61
C SER A 43 -17.35 31.80 24.52
N ARG A 44 -17.23 30.77 23.68
CA ARG A 44 -18.17 29.65 23.66
C ARG A 44 -18.13 29.01 25.05
N PRO A 45 -19.27 28.80 25.73
CA PRO A 45 -19.31 27.89 26.86
C PRO A 45 -18.75 26.55 26.38
N GLN A 46 -17.82 25.96 27.15
CA GLN A 46 -17.38 24.58 26.97
C GLN A 46 -18.57 23.67 27.21
N GLY A 47 -19.42 23.54 26.19
CA GLY A 47 -20.51 22.60 26.14
C GLY A 47 -19.94 21.21 25.99
N ASP A 48 -20.33 20.35 26.92
CA ASP A 48 -20.22 18.90 26.89
C ASP A 48 -20.14 18.36 25.45
N VAL A 49 -19.14 17.52 25.21
CA VAL A 49 -19.00 16.75 23.97
C VAL A 49 -20.33 16.05 23.76
N HIS A 50 -21.08 16.48 22.74
CA HIS A 50 -22.40 15.95 22.41
C HIS A 50 -22.31 14.43 22.23
N ARG A 51 -22.56 13.66 23.29
CA ARG A 51 -22.87 12.24 23.21
C ARG A 51 -24.20 12.17 22.47
N LEU A 52 -24.15 11.72 21.23
CA LEU A 52 -25.34 11.39 20.45
C LEU A 52 -26.21 10.47 21.31
N ARG A 53 -27.53 10.72 21.34
CA ARG A 53 -28.48 9.90 22.11
C ARG A 53 -28.27 8.43 21.73
N GLY A 54 -28.11 7.57 22.73
CA GLY A 54 -28.06 6.13 22.51
C GLY A 54 -29.29 5.67 21.75
N ILE A 55 -29.08 4.99 20.62
CA ILE A 55 -30.16 4.39 19.85
C ILE A 55 -30.81 3.31 20.74
N PRO A 56 -32.16 3.28 20.88
CA PRO A 56 -32.85 2.23 21.61
C PRO A 56 -32.64 0.91 20.87
N GLY A 57 -31.67 0.13 21.32
CA GLY A 57 -31.22 -1.09 20.64
C GLY A 57 -29.85 -1.61 21.07
N GLY A 58 -29.08 -0.84 21.86
CA GLY A 58 -27.77 -1.29 22.34
C GLY A 58 -26.68 -1.37 21.27
N TYR A 59 -26.95 -0.83 20.07
CA TYR A 59 -25.96 -0.71 19.01
C TYR A 59 -25.02 0.46 19.31
N ASP A 60 -23.73 0.17 19.33
CA ASP A 60 -22.69 1.18 19.31
C ASP A 60 -22.61 1.78 17.90
N ILE A 61 -23.05 3.03 17.77
CA ILE A 61 -23.04 3.78 16.51
C ILE A 61 -21.64 4.15 16.04
N ASP A 62 -20.66 4.11 16.95
CA ASP A 62 -19.26 4.37 16.63
C ASP A 62 -18.54 3.10 16.14
N ARG A 63 -19.20 1.94 16.23
CA ARG A 63 -18.73 0.65 15.73
C ARG A 63 -19.30 0.37 14.34
N LEU A 64 -18.42 -0.11 13.46
CA LEU A 64 -18.81 -0.58 12.14
C LEU A 64 -19.62 -1.89 12.24
N PRO A 65 -20.70 -2.04 11.45
CA PRO A 65 -21.70 -3.10 11.63
C PRO A 65 -21.23 -4.51 11.27
N ILE A 66 -20.21 -4.64 10.41
CA ILE A 66 -19.64 -5.93 9.96
C ILE A 66 -18.26 -6.10 10.57
N SER A 67 -18.16 -6.98 11.55
CA SER A 67 -16.85 -7.40 12.06
C SER A 67 -16.16 -8.32 11.04
N VAL A 68 -14.89 -8.04 10.75
CA VAL A 68 -14.07 -8.81 9.83
C VAL A 68 -12.79 -9.22 10.57
N PRO A 69 -12.76 -10.38 11.25
CA PRO A 69 -11.57 -10.81 11.98
C PRO A 69 -10.42 -11.09 11.00
N ARG A 70 -9.21 -10.74 11.43
CA ARG A 70 -7.98 -11.16 10.76
C ARG A 70 -7.78 -12.65 11.04
N ALA A 71 -7.58 -13.43 9.98
CA ALA A 71 -7.33 -14.86 10.15
C ALA A 71 -5.90 -15.11 10.65
N ASP A 72 -5.70 -16.26 11.30
CA ASP A 72 -4.39 -16.66 11.80
C ASP A 72 -3.36 -16.69 10.68
N GLY A 73 -2.25 -15.97 10.88
CA GLY A 73 -1.20 -15.86 9.89
C GLY A 73 -1.56 -15.04 8.64
N GLU A 74 -2.75 -14.44 8.54
CA GLU A 74 -3.11 -13.59 7.41
C GLU A 74 -2.24 -12.33 7.35
N LEU A 75 -1.79 -11.96 6.16
CA LEU A 75 -1.09 -10.71 5.91
C LEU A 75 -2.02 -9.52 6.22
N LEU A 76 -1.54 -8.53 6.98
CA LEU A 76 -2.36 -7.40 7.42
C LEU A 76 -2.88 -6.56 6.25
N GLU A 77 -2.09 -6.41 5.19
CA GLU A 77 -2.52 -5.76 3.95
C GLU A 77 -3.66 -6.53 3.27
N SER A 78 -3.62 -7.87 3.27
CA SER A 78 -4.70 -8.72 2.75
C SER A 78 -5.96 -8.60 3.60
N TRP A 79 -5.83 -8.62 4.93
CA TRP A 79 -6.95 -8.43 5.84
C TRP A 79 -7.60 -7.06 5.63
N LEU A 80 -6.81 -5.98 5.53
CA LEU A 80 -7.35 -4.65 5.31
C LEU A 80 -8.04 -4.57 3.94
N HIS A 81 -7.48 -5.22 2.92
CA HIS A 81 -8.10 -5.29 1.60
C HIS A 81 -9.45 -6.03 1.62
N ARG A 82 -9.53 -7.19 2.28
CA ARG A 82 -10.78 -7.92 2.54
C ARG A 82 -11.82 -7.06 3.22
N THR A 83 -11.37 -6.40 4.28
CA THR A 83 -12.20 -5.60 5.17
C THR A 83 -12.78 -4.44 4.37
N ALA A 84 -11.94 -3.70 3.64
CA ALA A 84 -12.40 -2.60 2.78
C ALA A 84 -13.36 -3.07 1.69
N TYR A 85 -13.04 -4.17 0.99
CA TYR A 85 -13.90 -4.76 -0.04
C TYR A 85 -15.29 -5.09 0.50
N ARG A 86 -15.40 -5.62 1.72
CA ARG A 86 -16.68 -5.95 2.36
C ARG A 86 -17.58 -4.73 2.60
N TYR A 87 -16.99 -3.55 2.74
CA TYR A 87 -17.67 -2.27 2.90
C TYR A 87 -17.80 -1.47 1.59
N GLY A 88 -17.33 -2.01 0.46
CA GLY A 88 -17.30 -1.27 -0.82
C GLY A 88 -16.34 -0.08 -0.82
N LEU A 89 -15.32 -0.11 0.06
CA LEU A 89 -14.29 0.92 0.18
C LEU A 89 -12.96 0.39 -0.37
N HIS A 90 -12.08 1.31 -0.76
CA HIS A 90 -10.67 0.94 -0.97
C HIS A 90 -9.91 0.98 0.38
N PRO A 91 -8.79 0.24 0.54
CA PRO A 91 -8.10 0.09 1.82
C PRO A 91 -7.73 1.41 2.52
N ARG A 92 -7.28 2.41 1.76
CA ARG A 92 -6.96 3.74 2.30
C ARG A 92 -8.20 4.47 2.83
N ALA A 93 -9.35 4.37 2.16
CA ALA A 93 -10.60 4.95 2.66
C ALA A 93 -11.04 4.22 3.93
N MET A 94 -10.93 2.89 3.95
CA MET A 94 -11.26 2.10 5.13
C MET A 94 -10.42 2.49 6.36
N LEU A 95 -9.10 2.68 6.20
CA LEU A 95 -8.26 3.18 7.31
C LEU A 95 -8.71 4.56 7.80
N LYS A 96 -9.09 5.45 6.89
CA LYS A 96 -9.61 6.78 7.26
C LYS A 96 -10.90 6.68 8.07
N GLU A 97 -11.84 5.83 7.65
CA GLU A 97 -13.08 5.54 8.40
C GLU A 97 -12.79 4.94 9.78
N LEU A 98 -11.74 4.12 9.89
CA LEU A 98 -11.25 3.56 11.14
C LEU A 98 -10.45 4.57 11.99
N GLY A 99 -10.35 5.84 11.56
CA GLY A 99 -9.69 6.91 12.31
C GLY A 99 -8.16 6.87 12.21
N VAL A 100 -7.63 6.28 11.15
CA VAL A 100 -6.21 6.19 10.82
C VAL A 100 -5.94 6.93 9.51
N ASP A 101 -5.55 8.20 9.61
CA ASP A 101 -5.12 8.98 8.45
C ASP A 101 -3.60 8.89 8.28
N VAL A 102 -3.19 8.24 7.19
CA VAL A 102 -1.77 8.10 6.84
C VAL A 102 -1.51 8.43 5.38
N GLY A 103 -0.35 9.07 5.15
CA GLY A 103 0.14 9.31 3.81
C GLY A 103 0.44 7.99 3.07
N PRO A 104 0.40 7.99 1.71
CA PRO A 104 0.55 6.78 0.91
C PRO A 104 1.78 5.93 1.25
N GLN A 105 2.93 6.57 1.50
CA GLN A 105 4.19 5.85 1.76
C GLN A 105 4.19 5.08 3.09
N ARG A 106 3.37 5.52 4.07
CA ARG A 106 3.19 4.81 5.34
C ARG A 106 2.33 3.56 5.20
N LEU A 107 1.51 3.46 4.14
CA LEU A 107 0.71 2.26 3.86
C LEU A 107 1.59 1.07 3.47
N LEU A 108 2.77 1.31 2.90
CA LEU A 108 3.77 0.27 2.70
C LEU A 108 4.31 -0.27 4.05
N ARG A 109 4.00 0.38 5.16
CA ARG A 109 4.48 0.04 6.50
C ARG A 109 3.28 -0.13 7.42
N LEU A 110 2.26 -0.84 6.93
CA LEU A 110 0.97 -0.93 7.59
C LEU A 110 1.08 -1.51 9.01
N GLN A 111 1.92 -2.53 9.19
CA GLN A 111 2.21 -3.12 10.50
C GLN A 111 2.76 -2.11 11.53
N GLU A 112 3.56 -1.14 11.09
CA GLU A 112 4.07 -0.08 11.98
C GLU A 112 3.04 1.05 12.16
N THR A 113 2.15 1.21 11.20
CA THR A 113 1.06 2.18 11.26
C THR A 113 -0.05 1.71 12.20
N LEU A 114 -0.36 0.42 12.15
CA LEU A 114 -1.35 -0.25 12.98
C LEU A 114 -0.65 -0.98 14.13
N ASN A 115 -0.05 -0.20 15.02
CA ASN A 115 0.50 -0.69 16.29
C ASN A 115 -0.07 0.09 17.48
N GLY A 116 0.11 -0.45 18.68
CA GLY A 116 -0.27 0.20 19.95
C GLY A 116 -1.68 0.77 19.93
N THR A 117 -1.80 2.08 20.17
CA THR A 117 -3.09 2.78 20.27
C THR A 117 -3.86 2.82 18.95
N ALA A 118 -3.17 2.85 17.80
CA ALA A 118 -3.83 2.81 16.50
C ALA A 118 -4.48 1.44 16.27
N ALA A 119 -3.75 0.35 16.55
CA ALA A 119 -4.29 -1.01 16.47
C ALA A 119 -5.49 -1.20 17.41
N ALA A 120 -5.39 -0.74 18.67
CA ALA A 120 -6.47 -0.83 19.64
C ALA A 120 -7.74 -0.08 19.18
N ARG A 121 -7.59 1.13 18.62
CA ARG A 121 -8.72 1.90 18.07
C ARG A 121 -9.38 1.19 16.89
N VAL A 122 -8.58 0.63 15.97
CA VAL A 122 -9.11 -0.10 14.82
C VAL A 122 -9.83 -1.37 15.27
N ALA A 123 -9.27 -2.10 16.23
CA ALA A 123 -9.89 -3.27 16.82
C ALA A 123 -11.23 -2.90 17.46
N ASP A 124 -11.29 -1.86 18.29
CA ASP A 124 -12.51 -1.37 18.93
C ASP A 124 -13.61 -1.00 17.91
N ARG A 125 -13.27 -0.22 16.87
CA ARG A 125 -14.24 0.19 15.83
C ARG A 125 -14.78 -0.97 14.98
N LEU A 126 -14.06 -2.09 14.88
CA LEU A 126 -14.53 -3.31 14.22
C LEU A 126 -15.06 -4.35 15.23
N GLY A 127 -15.00 -4.00 16.53
CA GLY A 127 -15.03 -4.87 17.71
C GLY A 127 -14.37 -6.21 17.49
N LEU A 128 -13.08 -6.14 17.23
CA LEU A 128 -12.13 -7.24 17.24
C LEU A 128 -11.51 -7.34 18.64
N GLU A 129 -10.94 -8.51 18.90
CA GLU A 129 -10.19 -8.76 20.13
C GLU A 129 -8.88 -7.95 20.15
N ALA A 130 -8.48 -7.53 21.36
CA ALA A 130 -7.36 -6.62 21.56
C ALA A 130 -6.02 -7.33 21.33
N GLY A 131 -5.33 -6.99 20.24
CA GLY A 131 -4.04 -7.61 19.89
C GLY A 131 -4.10 -8.42 18.60
N SER A 132 -5.27 -8.90 18.21
CA SER A 132 -5.53 -9.65 16.96
C SER A 132 -4.93 -9.02 15.68
N LEU A 133 -4.81 -7.69 15.61
CA LEU A 133 -4.21 -6.99 14.47
C LEU A 133 -2.68 -6.96 14.48
N THR A 134 -2.06 -7.07 15.64
CA THR A 134 -0.59 -6.97 15.82
C THR A 134 0.09 -8.33 15.94
N GLU A 135 -0.68 -9.38 16.22
CA GLU A 135 -0.14 -10.73 16.36
C GLU A 135 0.44 -11.25 15.03
N ARG A 136 1.55 -11.97 15.16
CA ARG A 136 2.25 -12.63 14.06
C ARG A 136 2.23 -14.11 14.31
N SER A 137 2.21 -14.90 13.24
CA SER A 137 2.38 -16.36 13.40
C SER A 137 3.74 -16.64 14.07
N PRO A 138 3.88 -17.70 14.88
CA PRO A 138 5.15 -18.04 15.53
C PRO A 138 6.33 -18.14 14.54
N LEU A 139 6.10 -18.74 13.37
CA LEU A 139 7.11 -18.87 12.34
C LEU A 139 7.46 -17.52 11.67
N SER A 140 6.44 -16.70 11.36
CA SER A 140 6.65 -15.33 10.88
C SER A 140 7.50 -14.51 11.86
N GLN A 141 7.20 -14.62 13.16
CA GLN A 141 7.92 -13.92 14.22
C GLN A 141 9.37 -14.41 14.34
N ALA A 142 9.61 -15.72 14.30
CA ALA A 142 10.95 -16.28 14.37
C ALA A 142 11.82 -15.83 13.19
N LEU A 143 11.31 -15.90 11.96
CA LEU A 143 12.00 -15.43 10.76
C LEU A 143 12.27 -13.93 10.79
N PHE A 144 11.30 -13.12 11.23
CA PHE A 144 11.47 -11.69 11.42
C PHE A 144 12.60 -11.37 12.40
N THR A 145 12.61 -12.01 13.57
CA THR A 145 13.65 -11.83 14.60
C THR A 145 15.02 -12.25 14.07
N ALA A 146 15.13 -13.44 13.47
CA ALA A 146 16.39 -13.94 12.92
C ALA A 146 16.98 -13.03 11.84
N ARG A 147 16.14 -12.55 10.91
CA ARG A 147 16.56 -11.61 9.85
C ARG A 147 16.97 -10.26 10.43
N THR A 148 16.22 -9.74 11.41
CA THR A 148 16.54 -8.47 12.06
C THR A 148 17.92 -8.55 12.70
N ARG A 149 18.17 -9.61 13.47
CA ARG A 149 19.45 -9.91 14.11
C ARG A 149 20.58 -10.01 13.10
N TRP A 150 20.38 -10.78 12.01
CA TRP A 150 21.37 -10.90 10.93
C TRP A 150 21.73 -9.54 10.30
N ARG A 151 20.74 -8.66 10.10
CA ARG A 151 20.97 -7.33 9.53
C ARG A 151 21.74 -6.41 10.48
N THR A 152 21.33 -6.34 11.74
CA THR A 152 21.91 -5.40 12.70
C THR A 152 23.27 -5.86 13.20
N GLU A 153 23.36 -7.10 13.68
CA GLU A 153 24.55 -7.59 14.39
C GLU A 153 25.64 -8.03 13.40
N PHE A 154 25.27 -8.69 12.30
CA PHE A 154 26.26 -9.29 11.39
C PHE A 154 26.57 -8.44 10.16
N ARG A 155 25.66 -7.53 9.77
CA ARG A 155 25.82 -6.69 8.58
C ARG A 155 25.96 -5.21 8.87
N GLY A 156 25.82 -4.78 10.13
CA GLY A 156 25.83 -3.35 10.50
C GLY A 156 24.77 -2.53 9.77
N MET A 157 23.76 -3.18 9.22
CA MET A 157 22.68 -2.54 8.49
C MET A 157 21.59 -2.10 9.46
N GLN A 158 20.74 -1.18 9.00
CA GLN A 158 19.50 -0.92 9.69
C GLN A 158 18.70 -2.22 9.85
N ALA A 159 18.17 -2.45 11.06
CA ALA A 159 17.25 -3.53 11.40
C ALA A 159 16.16 -3.71 10.33
N ARG A 160 15.73 -2.58 9.78
CA ARG A 160 14.64 -2.48 8.84
C ARG A 160 15.08 -2.87 7.43
N ALA A 161 14.35 -3.80 6.82
CA ALA A 161 14.46 -4.10 5.40
C ALA A 161 13.44 -3.27 4.59
N PRO A 162 13.77 -2.91 3.33
CA PRO A 162 12.75 -2.43 2.40
C PRO A 162 11.65 -3.49 2.23
N MET A 163 10.41 -3.03 2.14
CA MET A 163 9.28 -3.90 1.76
C MET A 163 9.58 -4.51 0.40
N ARG A 164 9.40 -5.83 0.29
CA ARG A 164 9.53 -6.53 -0.99
C ARG A 164 8.18 -6.89 -1.59
N GLY A 165 7.08 -6.51 -0.95
CA GLY A 165 5.75 -7.04 -1.25
C GLY A 165 5.58 -8.45 -0.71
N SER A 166 4.57 -9.15 -1.20
CA SER A 166 4.27 -10.53 -0.82
C SER A 166 4.23 -11.45 -2.04
N ARG A 167 4.69 -12.68 -1.85
CA ARG A 167 4.46 -13.77 -2.80
C ARG A 167 3.09 -14.38 -2.57
N TRP A 168 2.66 -15.29 -3.44
CA TRP A 168 1.41 -16.01 -3.22
C TRP A 168 1.40 -17.44 -3.75
N CYS A 169 0.49 -18.22 -3.17
CA CYS A 169 0.02 -19.47 -3.74
C CYS A 169 -1.35 -19.25 -4.39
N PRO A 170 -1.51 -19.45 -5.71
CA PRO A 170 -2.80 -19.35 -6.40
C PRO A 170 -3.89 -20.24 -5.78
N ARG A 171 -3.51 -21.46 -5.35
CA ARG A 171 -4.45 -22.44 -4.78
C ARG A 171 -4.96 -22.01 -3.40
N CYS A 172 -4.08 -21.55 -2.51
CA CYS A 172 -4.51 -20.97 -1.23
C CYS A 172 -5.45 -19.77 -1.45
N LEU A 173 -5.18 -18.91 -2.44
CA LEU A 173 -6.07 -17.80 -2.75
C LEU A 173 -7.41 -18.28 -3.29
N ALA A 174 -7.44 -19.29 -4.16
CA ALA A 174 -8.69 -19.88 -4.64
C ALA A 174 -9.53 -20.52 -3.52
N GLU A 175 -8.88 -21.12 -2.52
CA GLU A 175 -9.55 -21.81 -1.41
C GLU A 175 -10.01 -20.86 -0.29
N THR A 176 -9.20 -19.86 0.05
CA THR A 176 -9.41 -19.01 1.24
C THR A 176 -9.51 -17.52 0.94
N GLY A 177 -8.99 -17.07 -0.21
CA GLY A 177 -8.79 -15.66 -0.52
C GLY A 177 -7.81 -14.95 0.42
N MET A 178 -7.00 -15.69 1.18
CA MET A 178 -6.11 -15.13 2.20
C MET A 178 -4.65 -15.18 1.77
N TRP A 179 -3.98 -14.03 1.85
CA TRP A 179 -2.53 -13.99 1.73
C TRP A 179 -1.91 -14.29 3.08
N GLN A 180 -0.93 -15.18 3.11
CA GLN A 180 -0.21 -15.48 4.34
C GLN A 180 0.89 -14.45 4.60
N GLU A 181 1.03 -14.03 5.85
CA GLU A 181 2.05 -13.10 6.31
C GLU A 181 3.45 -13.62 5.99
N ILE A 182 3.67 -14.93 6.16
CA ILE A 182 4.97 -15.55 5.96
C ILE A 182 5.44 -15.47 4.50
N TRP A 183 4.54 -15.32 3.53
CA TRP A 183 4.89 -15.21 2.11
C TRP A 183 5.63 -13.92 1.76
N ALA A 184 5.58 -12.91 2.65
CA ALA A 184 6.40 -11.71 2.54
C ALA A 184 7.87 -11.94 2.96
N ASP A 185 8.17 -13.07 3.62
CA ASP A 185 9.53 -13.41 4.01
C ASP A 185 10.35 -13.91 2.81
N PRO A 186 11.55 -13.38 2.54
CA PRO A 186 12.36 -13.80 1.41
C PRO A 186 12.78 -15.27 1.48
N LEU A 187 12.85 -15.88 2.67
CA LEU A 187 13.27 -17.27 2.87
C LEU A 187 12.13 -18.27 2.67
N TYR A 188 10.88 -17.81 2.68
CA TYR A 188 9.71 -18.65 2.46
C TYR A 188 9.32 -18.62 0.97
N VAL A 189 9.74 -19.64 0.22
CA VAL A 189 9.68 -19.67 -1.26
C VAL A 189 8.74 -20.73 -1.83
N TYR A 190 8.21 -21.61 -1.00
CA TYR A 190 7.26 -22.65 -1.39
C TYR A 190 6.05 -22.63 -0.46
N CYS A 191 4.89 -23.01 -1.00
CA CYS A 191 3.71 -23.30 -0.20
C CYS A 191 3.82 -24.74 0.32
N ASP A 192 3.82 -24.91 1.63
CA ASP A 192 3.84 -26.22 2.30
C ASP A 192 2.51 -26.98 2.18
N THR A 193 1.40 -26.27 1.97
CA THR A 193 0.06 -26.86 1.85
C THR A 193 -0.16 -27.47 0.45
N HIS A 194 0.20 -26.72 -0.60
CA HIS A 194 -0.04 -27.13 -2.00
C HIS A 194 1.21 -27.60 -2.74
N PHE A 195 2.39 -27.56 -2.09
CA PHE A 195 3.67 -27.99 -2.65
C PHE A 195 4.03 -27.33 -3.99
N VAL A 196 3.75 -26.04 -4.11
CA VAL A 196 4.07 -25.21 -5.28
C VAL A 196 5.05 -24.11 -4.91
N HIS A 197 5.80 -23.61 -5.89
CA HIS A 197 6.56 -22.38 -5.70
C HIS A 197 5.62 -21.20 -5.56
N LEU A 198 5.94 -20.33 -4.61
CA LEU A 198 5.20 -19.09 -4.44
C LEU A 198 5.56 -18.14 -5.58
N LEU A 199 4.54 -17.66 -6.29
CA LEU A 199 4.70 -16.69 -7.35
C LEU A 199 5.03 -15.33 -6.73
N THR A 200 5.97 -14.60 -7.34
CA THR A 200 6.45 -13.31 -6.81
C THR A 200 5.95 -12.13 -7.62
N GLN A 201 5.67 -12.30 -8.91
CA GLN A 201 5.32 -11.22 -9.82
C GLN A 201 4.09 -11.59 -10.63
N CYS A 202 3.18 -10.62 -10.82
CA CYS A 202 2.03 -10.78 -11.70
C CYS A 202 2.47 -11.20 -13.10
N PRO A 203 1.89 -12.25 -13.71
CA PRO A 203 2.32 -12.71 -15.03
C PRO A 203 2.02 -11.71 -16.15
N THR A 204 1.09 -10.77 -15.93
CA THR A 204 0.67 -9.78 -16.94
C THR A 204 1.46 -8.47 -16.84
N CYS A 205 1.60 -7.91 -15.64
CA CYS A 205 2.25 -6.60 -15.45
C CYS A 205 3.59 -6.67 -14.71
N HIS A 206 4.04 -7.86 -14.31
CA HIS A 206 5.29 -8.13 -13.58
C HIS A 206 5.44 -7.42 -12.23
N ALA A 207 4.40 -6.74 -11.77
CA ALA A 207 4.39 -6.08 -10.48
C ALA A 207 4.39 -7.11 -9.35
N VAL A 208 5.13 -6.81 -8.29
CA VAL A 208 5.11 -7.59 -7.05
C VAL A 208 3.92 -7.14 -6.19
N PRO A 209 3.01 -8.06 -5.80
CA PRO A 209 1.86 -7.73 -4.96
C PRO A 209 2.28 -7.05 -3.65
N TYR A 210 1.52 -6.04 -3.22
CA TYR A 210 1.79 -5.24 -2.01
C TYR A 210 3.14 -4.49 -1.95
N ALA A 211 3.94 -4.51 -3.02
CA ALA A 211 5.23 -3.79 -3.03
C ALA A 211 5.08 -2.28 -3.24
N THR A 212 3.97 -1.83 -3.82
CA THR A 212 3.66 -0.42 -4.08
C THR A 212 2.34 -0.02 -3.43
N THR A 213 1.98 1.27 -3.46
CA THR A 213 0.75 1.76 -2.83
C THR A 213 -0.51 1.53 -3.67
N ALA A 214 -0.40 0.90 -4.85
CA ALA A 214 -1.51 0.72 -5.78
C ALA A 214 -2.66 -0.14 -5.21
N TRP A 215 -2.34 -1.11 -4.36
CA TRP A 215 -3.34 -1.94 -3.66
C TRP A 215 -4.24 -1.10 -2.76
N ALA A 216 -3.71 -0.04 -2.14
CA ALA A 216 -4.46 0.71 -1.15
C ALA A 216 -5.58 1.60 -1.73
N THR A 217 -5.62 1.75 -3.05
CA THR A 217 -6.65 2.48 -3.79
C THR A 217 -7.54 1.56 -4.64
N SER A 218 -7.31 0.24 -4.60
CA SER A 218 -8.11 -0.74 -5.33
C SER A 218 -9.50 -0.90 -4.72
N LEU A 219 -10.51 -1.02 -5.59
CA LEU A 219 -11.87 -1.45 -5.23
C LEU A 219 -12.12 -2.92 -5.59
N GLU A 220 -11.24 -3.52 -6.39
CA GLU A 220 -11.27 -4.95 -6.69
C GLU A 220 -10.89 -5.75 -5.44
N ASP A 221 -11.35 -7.01 -5.36
CA ASP A 221 -10.91 -7.91 -4.28
C ASP A 221 -9.40 -8.22 -4.42
N ARG A 222 -8.81 -8.73 -3.34
CA ARG A 222 -7.37 -8.94 -3.20
C ARG A 222 -6.78 -10.06 -4.05
N ASP A 223 -7.63 -10.83 -4.70
CA ASP A 223 -7.23 -11.85 -5.66
C ASP A 223 -6.99 -11.22 -7.04
N ALA A 224 -7.37 -9.97 -7.27
CA ALA A 224 -7.07 -9.25 -8.51
C ALA A 224 -5.83 -8.36 -8.35
N CYS A 225 -5.00 -8.31 -9.40
CA CYS A 225 -3.83 -7.45 -9.42
C CYS A 225 -4.23 -5.97 -9.39
N PRO A 226 -3.86 -5.20 -8.36
CA PRO A 226 -4.31 -3.82 -8.21
C PRO A 226 -3.43 -2.82 -8.96
N THR A 227 -2.32 -3.26 -9.55
CA THR A 227 -1.34 -2.37 -10.18
C THR A 227 -1.92 -1.70 -11.44
N PHE A 228 -1.52 -0.44 -11.67
CA PHE A 228 -1.83 0.26 -12.90
C PHE A 228 -0.93 -0.21 -14.03
N VAL A 229 -1.52 -0.44 -15.19
CA VAL A 229 -0.80 -0.68 -16.44
C VAL A 229 -0.89 0.59 -17.28
N ASP A 230 0.21 0.91 -17.95
CA ASP A 230 0.20 1.95 -18.97
C ASP A 230 -0.55 1.42 -20.18
N ASP A 231 -1.32 2.31 -20.80
CA ASP A 231 -2.17 1.99 -21.93
C ASP A 231 -1.56 2.72 -23.13
N ASP A 232 -1.12 2.00 -24.15
CA ASP A 232 -0.52 2.60 -25.36
C ASP A 232 -1.54 3.37 -26.21
N ALA A 233 -2.80 3.41 -25.78
CA ALA A 233 -3.86 4.19 -26.40
C ALA A 233 -3.60 5.69 -26.19
N ALA A 234 -3.06 6.34 -27.24
CA ALA A 234 -2.86 7.78 -27.31
C ALA A 234 -4.12 8.53 -26.86
N GLY A 235 -4.04 9.23 -25.73
CA GLY A 235 -5.13 10.07 -25.20
C GLY A 235 -5.86 9.53 -23.96
N ALA A 236 -5.47 8.37 -23.41
CA ALA A 236 -6.07 7.88 -22.17
C ALA A 236 -5.76 8.83 -20.99
N ARG A 237 -6.82 9.44 -20.42
CA ARG A 237 -6.71 10.36 -19.27
C ARG A 237 -6.39 9.66 -17.95
N TYR A 238 -6.67 8.35 -17.86
CA TYR A 238 -6.50 7.55 -16.65
C TYR A 238 -5.82 6.23 -16.97
N ARG A 239 -4.88 5.81 -16.12
CA ARG A 239 -4.25 4.48 -16.24
C ARG A 239 -5.27 3.40 -15.88
N ARG A 240 -5.29 2.31 -16.65
CA ARG A 240 -6.14 1.16 -16.36
C ARG A 240 -5.48 0.28 -15.28
N ARG A 241 -6.28 -0.48 -14.53
CA ARG A 241 -5.77 -1.50 -13.61
C ARG A 241 -5.51 -2.79 -14.36
N CYS A 242 -4.50 -3.54 -13.92
CA CYS A 242 -4.12 -4.83 -14.48
C CYS A 242 -5.24 -5.87 -14.33
N GLY A 243 -5.80 -6.03 -13.13
CA GLY A 243 -6.96 -6.91 -12.89
C GLY A 243 -6.69 -8.41 -12.99
N THR A 244 -5.46 -8.86 -13.27
CA THR A 244 -5.12 -10.28 -13.35
C THR A 244 -5.49 -11.01 -12.06
N ARG A 245 -6.26 -12.09 -12.20
CA ARG A 245 -6.75 -12.94 -11.11
C ARG A 245 -5.65 -13.90 -10.63
N PHE A 246 -5.07 -13.63 -9.47
CA PHE A 246 -3.98 -14.37 -8.85
C PHE A 246 -4.34 -15.81 -8.46
N ASP A 247 -5.62 -16.04 -8.14
CA ASP A 247 -6.22 -17.35 -7.85
C ASP A 247 -6.32 -18.26 -9.09
N ARG A 248 -6.21 -17.68 -10.29
CA ARG A 248 -6.31 -18.39 -11.58
C ARG A 248 -4.97 -18.56 -12.30
N VAL A 249 -3.87 -18.15 -11.67
CA VAL A 249 -2.53 -18.29 -12.24
C VAL A 249 -1.97 -19.68 -11.92
N ASP A 250 -1.31 -20.31 -12.88
CA ASP A 250 -0.63 -21.58 -12.65
C ASP A 250 0.72 -21.37 -11.93
N ALA A 251 0.97 -22.17 -10.90
CA ALA A 251 2.23 -22.18 -10.17
C ALA A 251 3.00 -23.51 -10.38
N PRO A 252 4.31 -23.47 -10.65
CA PRO A 252 5.10 -24.69 -10.84
C PRO A 252 5.21 -25.47 -9.52
N ARG A 253 5.24 -26.82 -9.61
CA ARG A 253 5.37 -27.66 -8.41
C ARG A 253 6.77 -27.54 -7.84
N ALA A 254 6.89 -27.62 -6.52
CA ALA A 254 8.17 -27.49 -5.81
C ALA A 254 9.22 -28.52 -6.27
N ARG A 255 8.77 -29.73 -6.62
CA ARG A 255 9.63 -30.82 -7.07
C ARG A 255 10.19 -30.62 -8.48
N ASP A 256 9.51 -29.84 -9.32
CA ASP A 256 9.87 -29.72 -10.74
C ASP A 256 11.10 -28.82 -10.94
N LEU A 257 11.41 -27.93 -9.97
CA LEU A 257 12.60 -27.07 -10.02
C LEU A 257 13.86 -27.70 -9.37
N ALA A 258 13.70 -28.68 -8.47
CA ALA A 258 14.84 -29.39 -7.87
C ALA A 258 15.64 -30.20 -8.91
N VAL A 259 15.00 -30.59 -10.02
CA VAL A 259 15.62 -31.36 -11.10
C VAL A 259 16.37 -30.47 -12.11
N GLY A 260 16.02 -29.18 -12.21
CA GLY A 260 16.61 -28.25 -13.17
C GLY A 260 17.92 -27.57 -12.72
N ALA A 261 18.27 -27.64 -11.43
CA ALA A 261 19.49 -27.04 -10.90
C ALA A 261 20.69 -28.01 -10.82
N ALA A 262 20.52 -29.25 -11.30
CA ALA A 262 21.53 -30.31 -11.27
C ALA A 262 21.99 -30.76 -12.67
N ALA A 263 21.73 -29.96 -13.72
CA ALA A 263 22.17 -30.21 -15.09
C ALA A 263 23.16 -29.13 -15.55
#